data_AF-A0A0D3HFL3-F1
#
_entry.id   AF-A0A0D3HFL3-F1
#
_cell.length_a   1.000
_cell.length_b   1.000
_cell.length_c   1.000
_cell.angle_alpha   90.00
_cell.angle_beta   90.00
_cell.angle_gamma   90.00
#
_symmetry.space_group_name_H-M   'P 1'
#
loop_
_entity.id
_entity.type
_entity.pdbx_description
1 polymer ?
#
loop_
_entity_poly.entity_id
_entity_poly.type
_entity_poly.pdbx_seq_one_letter_code
_entity_poly.pdbx_strand_id
1 'polypeptide(L)'
;MFCLLVLMCFGERLDEDAVRAIAVAQRDALLYLSSKMPVFAFFPAVTKHLFRGRLQKAHALRRRQMELFVPLINARREYKKRQGGADGEPKKETTFEHSYVDTLLDIKLPDDGNRPLTDDEMVNLCSEFLNAGTDTTSTALQWIMAELVKNPSIQAKLHDEIKSKTGGGGGGGGGGIVDWCRGCTSGETKRLYIYRESHQVNAEYD
;
A
#
# COMPACT_ATOMS: atom_id res chain seq x y z
N MET A 1 -6.17 6.98 3.56
CA MET A 1 -5.60 5.99 2.61
C MET A 1 -5.02 4.77 3.31
N PHE A 2 -4.08 4.93 4.24
CA PHE A 2 -3.41 3.79 4.90
C PHE A 2 -4.36 2.73 5.50
N CYS A 3 -5.43 3.15 6.20
CA CYS A 3 -6.40 2.21 6.78
C CYS A 3 -7.10 1.32 5.72
N LEU A 4 -7.39 1.88 4.54
CA LEU A 4 -7.98 1.11 3.43
C LEU A 4 -6.99 0.09 2.88
N LEU A 5 -5.72 0.44 2.76
CA LEU A 5 -4.68 -0.49 2.31
C LEU A 5 -4.49 -1.63 3.31
N VAL A 6 -4.48 -1.34 4.61
CA VAL A 6 -4.44 -2.37 5.67
C VAL A 6 -5.65 -3.29 5.58
N LEU A 7 -6.85 -2.73 5.40
CA LEU A 7 -8.09 -3.49 5.21
C LEU A 7 -8.04 -4.40 3.97
N MET A 8 -7.60 -3.88 2.82
CA MET A 8 -7.46 -4.66 1.59
C MET A 8 -6.38 -5.73 1.72
N CYS A 9 -5.30 -5.43 2.45
CA CYS A 9 -4.17 -6.33 2.61
C CYS A 9 -4.57 -7.57 3.43
N PHE A 10 -5.14 -7.34 4.63
CA PHE A 10 -5.42 -8.41 5.60
C PHE A 10 -6.88 -8.87 5.62
N GLY A 11 -7.79 -8.14 4.97
CA GLY A 11 -9.20 -8.51 4.88
C GLY A 11 -9.99 -8.34 6.18
N GLU A 12 -9.45 -7.61 7.16
CA GLU A 12 -10.10 -7.36 8.46
C GLU A 12 -10.02 -5.88 8.83
N ARG A 13 -11.13 -5.34 9.35
CA ARG A 13 -11.17 -3.98 9.90
C ARG A 13 -10.48 -3.97 11.27
N LEU A 14 -9.23 -3.52 11.28
CA LEU A 14 -8.46 -3.32 12.51
C LEU A 14 -8.89 -2.04 13.23
N ASP A 15 -8.66 -2.01 14.54
CA ASP A 15 -8.82 -0.81 15.36
C ASP A 15 -7.78 0.27 14.98
N GLU A 16 -8.07 1.52 15.36
CA GLU A 16 -7.23 2.65 14.98
C GLU A 16 -5.81 2.56 15.56
N ASP A 17 -5.66 1.99 16.77
CA ASP A 17 -4.37 1.84 17.44
C ASP A 17 -3.50 0.79 16.73
N ALA A 18 -4.07 -0.33 16.31
CA ALA A 18 -3.41 -1.35 15.50
C ALA A 18 -2.98 -0.78 14.13
N VAL A 19 -3.86 -0.05 13.44
CA VAL A 19 -3.52 0.61 12.17
C VAL A 19 -2.38 1.60 12.37
N ARG A 20 -2.40 2.39 13.45
CA ARG A 20 -1.35 3.35 13.79
C ARG A 20 -0.02 2.65 14.12
N ALA A 21 -0.04 1.54 14.86
CA ALA A 21 1.14 0.75 15.16
C ALA A 21 1.80 0.20 13.89
N ILE A 22 1.00 -0.32 12.96
CA ILE A 22 1.45 -0.78 11.63
C ILE A 22 2.04 0.39 10.83
N ALA A 23 1.38 1.55 10.80
CA ALA A 23 1.86 2.73 10.09
C ALA A 23 3.22 3.21 10.61
N VAL A 24 3.39 3.27 11.93
CA VAL A 24 4.66 3.66 12.56
C VAL A 24 5.75 2.64 12.25
N ALA A 25 5.47 1.34 12.38
CA ALA A 25 6.45 0.31 12.07
C ALA A 25 6.90 0.34 10.60
N GLN A 26 5.97 0.54 9.66
CA GLN A 26 6.28 0.69 8.23
C GLN A 26 7.11 1.95 7.96
N ARG A 27 6.70 3.10 8.51
CA ARG A 27 7.43 4.37 8.35
C ARG A 27 8.85 4.30 8.91
N ASP A 28 9.00 3.78 10.13
CA ASP A 28 10.32 3.65 10.78
C ASP A 28 11.24 2.72 9.98
N ALA A 29 10.72 1.58 9.52
CA ALA A 29 11.46 0.64 8.70
C ALA A 29 11.87 1.27 7.35
N LEU A 30 10.93 1.92 6.66
CA LEU A 30 11.17 2.54 5.36
C LEU A 30 12.21 3.67 5.43
N LEU A 31 12.04 4.61 6.37
CA LEU A 31 12.97 5.73 6.55
C LEU A 31 14.36 5.26 6.96
N TYR A 32 14.43 4.24 7.83
CA TYR A 32 15.71 3.70 8.24
C TYR A 32 16.43 2.96 7.11
N LEU A 33 15.69 2.14 6.36
CA LEU A 33 16.23 1.41 5.21
C LEU A 33 16.70 2.36 4.11
N SER A 34 15.90 3.37 3.76
CA SER A 34 16.26 4.33 2.71
C SER A 34 17.43 5.25 3.10
N SER A 35 17.51 5.67 4.36
CA SER A 35 18.52 6.66 4.78
C SER A 35 19.82 6.07 5.34
N LYS A 36 19.78 4.90 6.00
CA LYS A 36 20.94 4.36 6.74
C LYS A 36 21.56 3.11 6.14
N MET A 37 20.84 2.40 5.27
CA MET A 37 21.30 1.16 4.66
C MET A 37 21.96 1.27 3.27
N PRO A 38 21.89 2.38 2.49
CA PRO A 38 22.59 2.45 1.19
C PRO A 38 24.11 2.21 1.28
N VAL A 39 24.73 2.50 2.43
CA VAL A 39 26.15 2.25 2.69
C VAL A 39 26.57 0.79 2.47
N PHE A 40 25.65 -0.17 2.65
CA PHE A 40 25.93 -1.60 2.50
C PHE A 40 25.99 -2.05 1.03
N ALA A 41 25.54 -1.22 0.08
CA ALA A 41 25.53 -1.56 -1.34
C ALA A 41 26.93 -1.52 -1.99
N PHE A 42 27.88 -0.76 -1.42
CA PHE A 42 29.19 -0.55 -2.04
C PHE A 42 30.21 -1.64 -1.69
N PHE A 43 30.29 -2.05 -0.41
CA PHE A 43 31.18 -3.15 0.05
C PHE A 43 30.55 -3.91 1.23
N PRO A 44 29.64 -4.86 0.99
CA PRO A 44 28.83 -5.49 2.04
C PRO A 44 29.65 -6.24 3.09
N ALA A 45 30.77 -6.89 2.73
CA ALA A 45 31.59 -7.64 3.67
C ALA A 45 32.27 -6.76 4.74
N VAL A 46 32.84 -5.62 4.32
CA VAL A 46 33.51 -4.67 5.22
C VAL A 46 32.49 -3.87 6.02
N THR A 47 31.45 -3.39 5.35
CA THR A 47 30.41 -2.55 5.97
C THR A 47 29.57 -3.31 6.98
N LYS A 48 29.31 -4.62 6.78
CA LYS A 48 28.64 -5.48 7.76
C LYS A 48 29.42 -5.60 9.06
N HIS A 49 30.75 -5.62 9.01
CA HIS A 49 31.58 -5.67 10.21
C HIS A 49 31.65 -4.31 10.90
N LEU A 50 31.82 -3.23 10.12
CA LEU A 50 31.98 -1.87 10.64
C LEU A 50 30.67 -1.29 11.21
N PHE A 51 29.53 -1.62 10.61
CA PHE A 51 28.22 -1.04 10.96
C PHE A 51 27.25 -2.07 11.59
N ARG A 52 27.75 -2.97 12.44
CA ARG A 52 26.93 -3.98 13.15
C ARG A 52 25.73 -3.38 13.89
N GLY A 53 25.89 -2.23 14.54
CA GLY A 53 24.79 -1.54 15.23
C GLY A 53 23.67 -1.10 14.27
N ARG A 54 24.01 -0.72 13.03
CA ARG A 54 22.99 -0.38 12.04
C ARG A 54 22.19 -1.59 11.60
N LEU A 55 22.86 -2.72 11.43
CA LEU A 55 22.24 -3.99 11.08
C LEU A 55 21.35 -4.52 12.21
N GLN A 56 21.81 -4.43 13.47
CA GLN A 56 20.99 -4.77 14.64
C GLN A 56 19.70 -3.95 14.70
N LYS A 57 19.77 -2.64 14.42
CA LYS A 57 18.59 -1.79 14.34
C LYS A 57 17.67 -2.16 13.16
N ALA A 58 18.23 -2.48 11.99
CA ALA A 58 17.43 -2.99 10.87
C ALA A 58 16.71 -4.30 11.24
N HIS A 59 17.39 -5.23 11.91
CA HIS A 59 16.78 -6.46 12.40
C HIS A 59 15.72 -6.21 13.47
N ALA A 60 15.89 -5.22 14.34
CA ALA A 60 14.87 -4.85 15.32
C ALA A 60 13.60 -4.30 14.64
N LEU A 61 13.75 -3.44 13.63
CA LEU A 61 12.63 -2.93 12.84
C LEU A 61 11.92 -4.06 12.07
N ARG A 62 12.70 -4.98 11.49
CA ARG A 62 12.21 -6.20 10.84
C ARG A 62 11.37 -7.04 11.81
N ARG A 63 11.87 -7.30 13.01
CA ARG A 63 11.15 -8.09 14.03
C ARG A 63 9.82 -7.44 14.39
N ARG A 64 9.80 -6.12 14.60
CA ARG A 64 8.57 -5.38 14.87
C ARG A 64 7.55 -5.49 13.74
N GLN A 65 7.99 -5.47 12.48
CA GLN A 65 7.09 -5.72 11.34
C GLN A 65 6.50 -7.14 11.40
N MET A 66 7.34 -8.16 11.65
CA MET A 66 6.87 -9.55 11.76
C MET A 66 5.88 -9.74 12.91
N GLU A 67 6.15 -9.17 14.08
CA GLU A 67 5.27 -9.22 15.26
C GLU A 67 3.86 -8.66 14.97
N LEU A 68 3.76 -7.65 14.10
CA LEU A 68 2.49 -7.04 13.73
C LEU A 68 1.78 -7.81 12.59
N PHE A 69 2.54 -8.37 11.64
CA PHE A 69 1.98 -8.89 10.38
C PHE A 69 1.67 -10.39 10.46
N VAL A 70 2.53 -11.16 11.11
CA VAL A 70 2.38 -12.63 11.21
C VAL A 70 1.05 -13.03 11.89
N PRO A 71 0.60 -12.40 12.98
CA PRO A 71 -0.71 -12.71 13.56
C PRO A 71 -1.87 -12.50 12.59
N LEU A 72 -1.83 -11.42 11.80
CA LEU A 72 -2.87 -11.10 10.81
C LEU A 72 -2.87 -12.11 9.66
N ILE A 73 -1.68 -12.48 9.18
CA ILE A 73 -1.52 -13.51 8.14
C ILE A 73 -2.03 -14.86 8.64
N ASN A 74 -1.72 -15.23 9.89
CA ASN A 74 -2.16 -16.48 10.48
C ASN A 74 -3.68 -16.51 10.70
N ALA A 75 -4.26 -15.42 11.18
CA ALA A 75 -5.72 -15.28 11.28
C ALA A 75 -6.40 -15.49 9.92
N ARG A 76 -5.82 -14.93 8.84
CA ARG A 76 -6.32 -15.13 7.48
C ARG A 76 -6.12 -16.57 6.98
N ARG A 77 -4.98 -17.18 7.29
CA ARG A 77 -4.68 -18.59 6.96
C ARG A 77 -5.69 -19.54 7.62
N GLU A 78 -6.07 -19.29 8.87
CA GLU A 78 -7.09 -20.05 9.58
C GLU A 78 -8.48 -19.84 8.98
N TYR A 79 -8.84 -18.59 8.69
CA TYR A 79 -10.10 -18.24 8.04
C TYR A 79 -10.29 -19.01 6.73
N LYS A 80 -9.27 -19.01 5.87
CA LYS A 80 -9.29 -19.72 4.58
C LYS A 80 -9.43 -21.24 4.73
N LYS A 81 -8.75 -21.83 5.74
CA LYS A 81 -8.89 -23.27 6.05
C LYS A 81 -10.32 -23.63 6.47
N ARG A 82 -10.97 -22.78 7.26
CA ARG A 82 -12.35 -22.99 7.73
C ARG A 82 -13.38 -22.80 6.61
N GLN A 83 -13.16 -21.85 5.70
CA GLN A 83 -14.03 -21.67 4.53
C GLN A 83 -14.00 -22.84 3.54
N GLY A 84 -12.89 -23.59 3.47
CA GLY A 84 -12.80 -24.80 2.65
C GLY A 84 -13.47 -26.05 3.26
N GLY A 85 -13.97 -25.98 4.50
CA GLY A 85 -14.69 -27.05 5.19
C GLY A 85 -16.21 -26.90 5.08
N ALA A 86 -16.95 -28.01 5.28
CA ALA A 86 -18.41 -28.07 5.14
C ALA A 86 -19.21 -27.19 6.12
N ASP A 87 -18.57 -26.67 7.18
CA ASP A 87 -19.17 -25.84 8.22
C ASP A 87 -18.57 -24.43 8.18
N GLY A 88 -19.07 -23.57 7.30
CA GLY A 88 -18.67 -22.17 7.25
C GLY A 88 -19.15 -21.39 8.48
N GLU A 89 -18.23 -20.86 9.28
CA GLU A 89 -18.57 -19.92 10.38
C GLU A 89 -19.32 -18.68 9.83
N PRO A 90 -20.26 -18.10 10.62
CA PRO A 90 -20.98 -16.91 10.21
C PRO A 90 -20.01 -15.75 9.94
N LYS A 91 -20.19 -15.11 8.78
CA LYS A 91 -19.44 -13.93 8.34
C LYS A 91 -19.50 -12.85 9.42
N LYS A 92 -18.35 -12.47 10.00
CA LYS A 92 -18.25 -11.20 10.73
C LYS A 92 -18.41 -10.05 9.72
N GLU A 93 -19.25 -9.06 10.02
CA GLU A 93 -19.42 -7.87 9.16
C GLU A 93 -18.09 -7.13 8.89
N THR A 94 -17.10 -7.32 9.76
CA THR A 94 -15.78 -6.68 9.68
C THR A 94 -14.79 -7.41 8.79
N THR A 95 -15.12 -8.59 8.28
CA THR A 95 -14.22 -9.45 7.50
C THR A 95 -14.61 -9.45 6.02
N PHE A 96 -13.67 -9.04 5.16
CA PHE A 96 -13.83 -9.08 3.71
C PHE A 96 -13.66 -10.50 3.18
N GLU A 97 -14.40 -10.82 2.11
CA GLU A 97 -14.38 -12.15 1.48
C GLU A 97 -13.03 -12.48 0.83
N HIS A 98 -12.41 -11.47 0.22
CA HIS A 98 -11.10 -11.59 -0.40
C HIS A 98 -10.16 -10.49 0.08
N SER A 99 -8.91 -10.86 0.31
CA SER A 99 -7.82 -10.00 0.72
C SER A 99 -6.58 -10.30 -0.12
N TYR A 100 -5.63 -9.36 -0.14
CA TYR A 100 -4.35 -9.59 -0.80
C TYR A 100 -3.62 -10.81 -0.23
N VAL A 101 -3.67 -11.01 1.09
CA VAL A 101 -3.09 -12.19 1.75
C VAL A 101 -3.71 -13.49 1.24
N ASP A 102 -4.99 -13.54 0.89
CA ASP A 102 -5.59 -14.77 0.34
C ASP A 102 -4.96 -15.16 -0.98
N THR A 103 -4.69 -14.18 -1.85
CA THR A 103 -3.99 -14.41 -3.12
C THR A 103 -2.58 -14.90 -2.86
N LEU A 104 -1.86 -14.28 -1.92
CA LEU A 104 -0.50 -14.73 -1.58
C LEU A 104 -0.48 -16.17 -1.03
N LEU A 105 -1.49 -16.56 -0.25
CA LEU A 105 -1.62 -17.93 0.27
C LEU A 105 -1.83 -18.98 -0.84
N ASP A 106 -2.34 -18.58 -2.01
CA ASP A 106 -2.50 -19.48 -3.17
C ASP A 106 -1.26 -19.57 -4.06
N ILE A 107 -0.29 -18.65 -3.89
CA ILE A 107 0.93 -18.66 -4.68
C ILE A 107 1.81 -19.83 -4.25
N LYS A 108 2.29 -20.56 -5.26
CA LYS A 108 3.35 -21.56 -5.13
C LYS A 108 4.47 -21.23 -6.10
N LEU A 109 5.72 -21.38 -5.65
CA LEU A 109 6.89 -21.07 -6.45
C LEU A 109 7.31 -22.30 -7.26
N PRO A 110 7.10 -22.32 -8.60
CA PRO A 110 7.43 -23.50 -9.41
C PRO A 110 8.93 -23.80 -9.41
N ASP A 111 9.76 -22.76 -9.40
CA ASP A 111 11.22 -22.87 -9.44
C ASP A 111 11.85 -23.37 -8.12
N ASP A 112 11.06 -23.43 -7.05
CA ASP A 112 11.51 -23.89 -5.72
C ASP A 112 10.63 -25.06 -5.22
N GLY A 113 10.44 -26.04 -6.11
CA GLY A 113 9.72 -27.28 -5.79
C GLY A 113 8.23 -27.10 -5.53
N ASN A 114 7.59 -26.07 -6.10
CA ASN A 114 6.18 -25.73 -5.89
C ASN A 114 5.84 -25.44 -4.41
N ARG A 115 6.82 -24.96 -3.64
CA ARG A 115 6.61 -24.62 -2.22
C ARG A 115 5.71 -23.39 -2.06
N PRO A 116 4.98 -23.26 -0.93
CA PRO A 116 4.29 -22.03 -0.59
C PRO A 116 5.28 -20.91 -0.19
N LEU A 117 4.79 -19.68 -0.17
CA LEU A 117 5.52 -18.54 0.40
C LEU A 117 5.78 -18.75 1.90
N THR A 118 7.01 -18.42 2.31
CA THR A 118 7.40 -18.34 3.72
C THR A 118 6.79 -17.11 4.40
N ASP A 119 6.68 -17.13 5.73
CA ASP A 119 6.13 -15.98 6.46
C ASP A 119 6.97 -14.71 6.24
N ASP A 120 8.29 -14.83 6.09
CA ASP A 120 9.16 -13.71 5.76
C ASP A 120 8.86 -13.08 4.39
N GLU A 121 8.60 -13.91 3.38
CA GLU A 121 8.20 -13.48 2.03
C GLU A 121 6.80 -12.86 2.05
N MET A 122 5.87 -13.45 2.79
CA MET A 122 4.51 -12.91 2.98
C MET A 122 4.54 -11.52 3.63
N VAL A 123 5.30 -11.37 4.72
CA VAL A 123 5.47 -10.09 5.43
C VAL A 123 6.11 -9.05 4.51
N ASN A 124 7.10 -9.45 3.70
CA ASN A 124 7.72 -8.57 2.71
C ASN A 124 6.70 -8.04 1.70
N LEU A 125 5.95 -8.93 1.06
CA LEU A 125 4.98 -8.56 0.02
C LEU A 125 3.86 -7.68 0.59
N CYS A 126 3.36 -8.00 1.80
CA CYS A 126 2.40 -7.15 2.49
C CYS A 126 2.99 -5.77 2.80
N SER A 127 4.23 -5.71 3.28
CA SER A 127 4.94 -4.45 3.55
C SER A 127 5.10 -3.61 2.30
N GLU A 128 5.47 -4.23 1.18
CA GLU A 128 5.61 -3.57 -0.12
C GLU A 128 4.28 -3.01 -0.61
N PHE A 129 3.21 -3.81 -0.55
CA PHE A 129 1.86 -3.38 -0.92
C PHE A 129 1.42 -2.12 -0.17
N LEU A 130 1.62 -2.09 1.16
CA LEU A 130 1.27 -0.94 1.99
C LEU A 130 2.13 0.29 1.66
N ASN A 131 3.44 0.12 1.49
CA ASN A 131 4.36 1.24 1.21
C ASN A 131 4.12 1.83 -0.18
N ALA A 132 4.10 0.99 -1.21
CA ALA A 132 3.93 1.40 -2.60
C ALA A 132 2.55 2.04 -2.83
N GLY A 133 1.51 1.50 -2.19
CA GLY A 133 0.15 2.02 -2.30
C GLY A 133 -0.05 3.36 -1.58
N THR A 134 0.65 3.63 -0.47
CA THR A 134 0.33 4.79 0.38
C THR A 134 0.75 6.11 -0.26
N ASP A 135 2.03 6.24 -0.62
CA ASP A 135 2.59 7.52 -1.06
C ASP A 135 2.04 7.93 -2.43
N THR A 136 1.98 6.97 -3.36
CA THR A 136 1.50 7.20 -4.72
C THR A 136 0.03 7.58 -4.77
N THR A 137 -0.85 6.86 -4.04
CA THR A 137 -2.28 7.15 -4.04
C THR A 137 -2.63 8.41 -3.26
N SER A 138 -1.94 8.68 -2.15
CA SER A 138 -2.12 9.93 -1.41
C SER A 138 -1.73 11.14 -2.26
N THR A 139 -0.57 11.06 -2.92
CA THR A 139 -0.09 12.13 -3.82
C THR A 139 -1.04 12.31 -5.00
N ALA A 140 -1.49 11.23 -5.64
CA ALA A 140 -2.47 11.31 -6.72
C ALA A 140 -3.76 12.00 -6.28
N LEU A 141 -4.30 11.63 -5.11
CA LEU A 141 -5.50 12.28 -4.56
C LEU A 141 -5.29 13.75 -4.25
N GLN A 142 -4.13 14.13 -3.72
CA GLN A 142 -3.78 15.54 -3.49
C GLN A 142 -3.79 16.34 -4.80
N TRP A 143 -3.19 15.80 -5.87
CA TRP A 143 -3.21 16.44 -7.19
C TRP A 143 -4.59 16.50 -7.82
N ILE A 144 -5.38 15.43 -7.69
CA ILE A 144 -6.77 15.42 -8.15
C ILE A 144 -7.57 16.53 -7.45
N MET A 145 -7.46 16.65 -6.12
CA MET A 145 -8.16 17.69 -5.37
C MET A 145 -7.69 19.09 -5.74
N ALA A 146 -6.38 19.28 -5.94
CA ALA A 146 -5.84 20.56 -6.40
C ALA A 146 -6.39 20.97 -7.78
N GLU A 147 -6.50 20.01 -8.71
CA GLU A 147 -7.02 20.27 -10.05
C GLU A 147 -8.52 20.55 -10.06
N LEU A 148 -9.30 19.87 -9.20
CA LEU A 148 -10.73 20.12 -9.04
C LEU A 148 -10.99 21.54 -8.51
N VAL A 149 -10.23 21.99 -7.50
CA VAL A 149 -10.35 23.35 -6.95
C VAL A 149 -9.99 24.41 -7.99
N LYS A 150 -9.00 24.13 -8.84
CA LYS A 150 -8.57 25.05 -9.91
C LYS A 150 -9.57 25.11 -11.07
N ASN A 151 -10.36 24.06 -11.30
CA ASN A 151 -11.29 23.96 -12.43
C ASN A 151 -12.74 23.69 -11.97
N PRO A 152 -13.47 24.73 -11.53
CA PRO A 152 -14.84 24.58 -11.02
C PRO A 152 -15.83 23.94 -12.01
N SER A 153 -15.61 24.13 -13.32
CA SER A 153 -16.45 23.51 -14.37
C SER A 153 -16.31 21.99 -14.41
N ILE A 154 -15.11 21.45 -14.16
CA ILE A 154 -14.86 20.01 -14.08
C ILE A 154 -15.43 19.46 -12.77
N GLN A 155 -15.24 20.18 -11.66
CA GLN A 155 -15.82 19.80 -10.38
C GLN A 155 -17.36 19.74 -10.42
N ALA A 156 -18.02 20.68 -11.09
CA ALA A 156 -19.48 20.67 -11.26
C ALA A 156 -19.95 19.42 -12.03
N LYS A 157 -19.29 19.09 -13.15
CA LYS A 157 -19.59 17.87 -13.91
C LYS A 157 -19.41 16.61 -13.07
N LEU A 158 -18.30 16.51 -12.33
CA LEU A 158 -18.02 15.39 -11.43
C LEU A 158 -19.12 15.23 -10.38
N HIS A 159 -19.55 16.33 -9.76
CA HIS A 159 -20.62 16.32 -8.79
C HIS A 159 -21.95 15.83 -9.39
N ASP A 160 -22.30 16.31 -10.59
CA ASP A 160 -23.52 15.90 -11.29
C ASP A 160 -23.49 14.41 -11.68
N GLU A 161 -22.33 13.91 -12.12
CA GLU A 161 -22.13 12.47 -12.39
C GLU A 161 -22.34 11.63 -11.14
N ILE A 162 -21.71 12.01 -10.02
CA ILE A 162 -21.86 11.31 -8.75
C ILE A 162 -23.33 11.30 -8.33
N LYS A 163 -24.00 12.46 -8.37
CA LYS A 163 -25.42 12.61 -8.02
C LYS A 163 -26.33 11.75 -8.91
N SER A 164 -26.05 11.67 -10.20
CA SER A 164 -26.80 10.81 -11.13
C SER A 164 -26.64 9.33 -10.81
N LYS A 165 -25.47 8.88 -10.35
CA LYS A 165 -25.21 7.47 -10.04
C LYS A 165 -25.69 7.06 -8.65
N THR A 166 -25.67 7.96 -7.67
CA THR A 166 -26.14 7.68 -6.30
C THR A 166 -27.63 8.02 -6.10
N GLY A 167 -28.21 8.87 -6.95
CA GLY A 167 -29.64 9.17 -7.01
C GLY A 167 -30.36 8.33 -8.07
N GLY A 168 -30.71 7.09 -7.71
CA GLY A 168 -31.55 6.13 -8.47
C GLY A 168 -32.08 6.58 -9.86
N GLY A 169 -31.32 6.25 -10.91
CA GLY A 169 -31.75 6.41 -12.30
C GLY A 169 -30.71 5.86 -13.27
N GLY A 170 -30.91 4.61 -13.72
CA GLY A 170 -30.07 4.00 -14.76
C GLY A 170 -30.14 4.81 -16.06
N GLY A 171 -29.02 5.40 -16.45
CA GLY A 171 -28.85 6.13 -17.70
C GLY A 171 -27.36 6.31 -18.01
N GLY A 172 -26.97 5.98 -19.24
CA GLY A 172 -25.59 5.76 -19.69
C GLY A 172 -24.72 7.02 -19.82
N GLY A 173 -23.41 6.80 -19.77
CA GLY A 173 -22.37 7.83 -19.94
C GLY A 173 -21.07 7.56 -19.19
N GLY A 174 -20.67 6.30 -19.03
CA GLY A 174 -19.49 5.91 -18.22
C GLY A 174 -18.19 5.89 -19.02
N GLY A 175 -17.66 7.04 -19.40
CA GLY A 175 -16.38 7.14 -20.11
C GLY A 175 -15.48 8.30 -19.68
N GLY A 176 -16.05 9.45 -19.32
CA GLY A 176 -15.27 10.67 -19.08
C GLY A 176 -14.32 10.62 -17.89
N ILE A 177 -14.77 10.12 -16.74
CA ILE A 177 -13.96 10.14 -15.51
C ILE A 177 -12.82 9.11 -15.50
N VAL A 178 -13.04 7.92 -16.07
CA VAL A 178 -12.01 6.89 -16.17
C VAL A 178 -10.93 7.32 -17.17
N ASP A 179 -11.31 7.99 -18.25
CA ASP A 179 -10.37 8.55 -19.21
C ASP A 179 -9.67 9.82 -18.69
N TRP A 180 -10.35 10.67 -17.90
CA TRP A 180 -9.73 11.82 -17.26
C TRP A 180 -8.77 11.41 -16.12
N CYS A 181 -9.17 10.48 -15.25
CA CYS A 181 -8.28 9.92 -14.22
C CYS A 181 -7.09 9.18 -14.84
N ARG A 182 -7.29 8.48 -15.97
CA ARG A 182 -6.18 7.93 -16.78
C ARG A 182 -5.30 9.04 -17.35
N GLY A 183 -5.88 10.14 -17.83
CA GLY A 183 -5.13 11.31 -18.31
C GLY A 183 -4.27 11.96 -17.22
N CYS A 184 -4.83 12.13 -16.02
CA CYS A 184 -4.10 12.67 -14.86
C CYS A 184 -2.99 11.71 -14.35
N THR A 185 -3.08 10.41 -14.62
CA THR A 185 -2.06 9.42 -14.24
C THR A 185 -1.08 9.06 -15.37
N SER A 186 -1.43 9.34 -16.62
CA SER A 186 -0.64 9.05 -17.82
C SER A 186 0.16 10.27 -18.28
N GLY A 187 1.49 10.17 -18.15
CA GLY A 187 2.45 10.97 -18.91
C GLY A 187 2.73 12.40 -18.44
N GLU A 188 1.74 13.29 -18.45
CA GLU A 188 1.98 14.73 -18.31
C GLU A 188 2.22 15.16 -16.85
N THR A 189 1.55 14.52 -15.90
CA THR A 189 1.72 14.79 -14.46
C THR A 189 3.05 14.26 -13.92
N LYS A 190 3.56 13.13 -14.44
CA LYS A 190 4.92 12.63 -14.10
C LYS A 190 6.01 13.55 -14.65
N ARG A 191 5.80 14.14 -15.83
CA ARG A 191 6.70 15.12 -16.42
C ARG A 191 6.75 16.40 -15.57
N LEU A 192 5.59 16.88 -15.11
CA LEU A 192 5.49 18.02 -14.20
C LEU A 192 6.03 17.71 -12.79
N TYR A 193 5.95 16.47 -12.32
CA TYR A 193 6.54 16.07 -11.04
C TYR A 193 8.06 16.18 -11.08
N ILE A 194 8.71 15.55 -12.07
CA ILE A 194 10.17 15.62 -12.26
C ILE A 194 10.63 17.06 -12.55
N TYR A 195 9.85 17.84 -13.31
CA TYR A 195 10.20 19.21 -13.67
C TYR A 195 9.98 20.23 -12.54
N ARG A 196 9.06 19.97 -11.60
CA ARG A 196 8.80 20.88 -10.47
C ARG A 196 9.67 20.58 -9.25
N GLU A 197 10.05 19.33 -9.02
CA GLU A 197 11.03 18.96 -7.98
C GLU A 197 12.40 19.58 -8.26
N SER A 198 12.84 19.60 -9.53
CA SER A 198 14.08 20.26 -9.95
C SER A 198 14.06 21.79 -9.79
N HIS A 199 12.88 22.42 -9.87
CA HIS A 199 12.74 23.86 -9.64
C HIS A 199 12.56 24.23 -8.16
N GLN A 200 11.98 23.36 -7.32
CA GLN A 200 11.91 23.59 -5.88
C GLN A 200 13.28 23.48 -5.20
N VAL A 201 14.15 22.56 -5.63
CA VAL A 201 15.52 22.45 -5.11
C VAL A 201 16.39 23.66 -5.44
N ASN A 202 16.15 24.32 -6.58
CA ASN A 202 16.90 25.52 -6.98
C ASN A 202 16.40 26.81 -6.32
N ALA A 203 15.15 26.86 -5.82
CA ALA A 203 14.62 28.02 -5.14
C ALA A 203 14.96 28.09 -3.63
N GLU A 204 15.61 27.06 -3.10
CA GLU A 204 16.06 27.00 -1.70
C GLU A 204 17.57 27.31 -1.57
N TYR A 205 18.23 27.69 -2.67
CA TYR A 205 19.66 28.02 -2.76
C TYR A 205 20.00 29.41 -3.37
N ASP A 206 18.99 30.24 -3.66
CA ASP A 206 19.13 31.67 -4.02
C ASP A 206 18.30 32.53 -3.05
#